data_AF-A0A968A8V1-F1
#
_entry.id   AF-A0A968A8V1-F1
#
_cell.length_a   1.000
_cell.length_b   1.000
_cell.length_c   1.000
_cell.angle_alpha   90.00
_cell.angle_beta   90.00
_cell.angle_gamma   90.00
#
_symmetry.space_group_name_H-M   'P 1'
#
loop_
_entity.id
_entity.type
_entity.pdbx_description
1 polymer ?
#
loop_
_entity_poly.entity_id
_entity_poly.type
_entity_poly.pdbx_seq_one_letter_code
_entity_poly.pdbx_strand_id
1 'polypeptide(L)'
;MLPFLPILIIAFGILLPVIIDPRNPLVLAISTNLSSRLEISRNTLYLIGDFPFTGGGLNSFAGLYSQYILIIPHFLFNYSHNLFLDVALQQGIFSLALWGLIIYLTSSKLTAALLSQENHMRGHYLFATAIYSSLITMLVYGIID
;
A
#
# COMPACT_ATOMS: atom_id res chain seq x y z
N MET A 1 16.04 21.95 23.76
CA MET A 1 15.71 20.97 24.83
C MET A 1 14.25 20.58 24.62
N LEU A 2 13.98 19.34 24.21
CA LEU A 2 12.66 18.91 23.73
C LEU A 2 11.67 18.71 24.91
N PRO A 3 10.61 19.53 25.04
CA PRO A 3 9.65 19.46 26.15
C PRO A 3 8.76 18.20 26.12
N PHE A 4 8.86 17.36 25.08
CA PHE A 4 8.01 16.18 24.87
C PHE A 4 8.63 14.86 25.35
N LEU A 5 9.90 14.88 25.75
CA LEU A 5 10.64 13.70 26.22
C LEU A 5 9.98 12.98 27.42
N PRO A 6 9.46 13.66 28.46
CA PRO A 6 8.82 12.94 29.57
C PRO A 6 7.49 12.28 29.18
N ILE A 7 6.72 12.89 28.26
CA ILE A 7 5.44 12.34 27.78
C ILE A 7 5.69 11.06 26.98
N LEU A 8 6.73 11.05 26.14
CA LEU A 8 7.08 9.90 25.31
C LEU A 8 7.58 8.72 26.17
N ILE A 9 8.34 8.99 27.24
CA ILE A 9 8.80 7.96 28.19
C ILE A 9 7.62 7.36 28.97
N ILE A 10 6.67 8.19 29.42
CA ILE A 10 5.47 7.71 30.13
C ILE A 10 4.58 6.89 29.19
N ALA A 11 4.33 7.38 27.98
CA ALA A 11 3.58 6.65 26.96
C ALA A 11 4.26 5.31 26.63
N PHE A 12 5.57 5.30 26.44
CA PHE A 12 6.34 4.08 26.15
C PHE A 12 6.35 3.10 27.32
N GLY A 13 6.46 3.60 28.57
CA GLY A 13 6.40 2.78 29.79
C GLY A 13 5.03 2.15 30.05
N ILE A 14 3.94 2.78 29.58
CA ILE A 14 2.58 2.22 29.64
C ILE A 14 2.34 1.25 28.48
N LEU A 15 2.82 1.58 27.28
CA LEU A 15 2.60 0.77 26.07
C LEU A 15 3.47 -0.50 26.03
N LEU A 16 4.71 -0.46 26.51
CA LEU A 16 5.63 -1.62 26.53
C LEU A 16 5.06 -2.87 27.21
N PRO A 17 4.58 -2.81 28.47
CA PRO A 17 4.03 -4.00 29.14
C PRO A 17 2.71 -4.46 28.51
N VAL A 18 1.93 -3.54 27.94
CA VAL A 18 0.71 -3.86 27.17
C VAL A 18 1.06 -4.63 25.91
N ILE A 19 2.14 -4.28 25.20
CA ILE A 19 2.62 -4.91 23.96
C ILE A 19 3.30 -6.27 24.23
N ILE A 20 4.02 -6.40 25.36
CA ILE A 20 4.80 -7.60 25.69
C ILE A 20 3.92 -8.75 26.22
N ASP A 21 2.78 -8.45 26.86
CA ASP A 21 1.86 -9.48 27.34
C ASP A 21 1.09 -10.14 26.16
N PRO A 22 1.40 -11.40 25.78
CA PRO A 22 0.75 -12.06 24.66
C PRO A 22 -0.72 -12.43 24.96
N ARG A 23 -1.16 -12.32 26.22
CA ARG A 23 -2.54 -12.57 26.64
C ARG A 23 -3.39 -11.31 26.59
N ASN A 24 -2.78 -10.15 26.33
CA ASN A 24 -3.52 -8.91 26.20
C ASN A 24 -4.44 -9.00 24.97
N PRO A 25 -5.76 -8.82 25.13
CA PRO A 25 -6.71 -8.93 24.02
C PRO A 25 -6.40 -7.96 22.88
N LEU A 26 -5.78 -6.80 23.18
CA LEU A 26 -5.36 -5.83 22.17
C LEU A 26 -4.17 -6.35 21.34
N VAL A 27 -3.16 -6.94 21.98
CA VAL A 27 -2.01 -7.54 21.29
C VAL A 27 -2.44 -8.73 20.45
N LEU A 28 -3.34 -9.55 20.98
CA LEU A 28 -3.89 -10.69 20.25
C LEU A 28 -4.75 -10.25 19.05
N ALA A 29 -5.57 -9.20 19.20
CA ALA A 29 -6.35 -8.64 18.11
C ALA A 29 -5.45 -8.04 17.01
N ILE A 30 -4.37 -7.34 17.37
CA ILE A 30 -3.41 -6.79 16.42
C ILE A 30 -2.66 -7.91 15.69
N SER A 31 -2.18 -8.93 16.42
CA SER A 31 -1.41 -10.03 15.83
C SER A 31 -2.27 -10.88 14.90
N THR A 32 -3.50 -11.22 15.29
CA THR A 32 -4.44 -11.97 14.44
C THR A 32 -4.82 -11.19 13.18
N ASN A 33 -5.05 -9.89 13.27
CA ASN A 33 -5.32 -9.04 12.10
C ASN A 33 -4.13 -9.01 11.14
N LEU A 34 -2.91 -8.82 11.67
CA LEU A 34 -1.69 -8.79 10.86
C LEU A 34 -1.42 -10.14 10.18
N SER A 35 -1.62 -11.25 10.90
CA SER A 35 -1.52 -12.60 10.33
C SER A 35 -2.53 -12.83 9.21
N SER A 36 -3.78 -12.39 9.39
CA SER A 36 -4.81 -12.49 8.35
C SER A 36 -4.46 -11.68 7.08
N ARG A 37 -3.97 -10.44 7.24
CA ARG A 37 -3.51 -9.61 6.11
C ARG A 37 -2.32 -10.20 5.36
N LEU A 38 -1.35 -10.74 6.09
CA LEU A 38 -0.19 -11.43 5.51
C LEU A 38 -0.61 -12.69 4.73
N GLU A 39 -1.57 -13.45 5.26
CA GLU A 39 -2.13 -14.61 4.57
C GLU A 39 -2.82 -14.22 3.26
N ILE A 40 -3.67 -13.18 3.28
CA ILE A 40 -4.31 -12.65 2.06
C ILE A 40 -3.26 -12.20 1.05
N SER A 41 -2.23 -11.46 1.48
CA SER A 41 -1.15 -10.99 0.61
C SER A 41 -0.39 -12.15 -0.03
N ARG A 42 -0.03 -13.17 0.76
CA ARG A 42 0.66 -14.36 0.29
C ARG A 42 -0.20 -15.15 -0.72
N ASN A 43 -1.47 -15.33 -0.42
CA ASN A 43 -2.39 -16.04 -1.30
C ASN A 43 -2.61 -15.28 -2.61
N THR A 44 -2.61 -13.95 -2.56
CA THR A 44 -2.67 -13.09 -3.76
C THR A 44 -1.45 -13.29 -4.66
N LEU A 45 -0.25 -13.46 -4.08
CA LEU A 45 0.95 -13.76 -4.86
C LEU A 45 0.85 -15.10 -5.60
N TYR A 46 0.21 -16.12 -5.01
CA TYR A 46 -0.05 -17.37 -5.72
C TYR A 46 -0.98 -17.15 -6.92
N LEU A 47 -2.06 -16.38 -6.75
CA LEU A 47 -2.98 -16.05 -7.86
C LEU A 47 -2.33 -15.22 -8.97
N ILE A 48 -1.42 -14.30 -8.63
CA ILE A 48 -0.63 -13.56 -9.63
C ILE A 48 0.20 -14.52 -10.49
N GLY A 49 0.69 -15.62 -9.90
CA GLY A 49 1.43 -16.66 -10.59
C GLY A 49 0.65 -17.38 -11.69
N ASP A 50 -0.68 -17.46 -11.56
CA ASP A 50 -1.55 -18.11 -12.55
C ASP A 50 -1.81 -17.21 -13.77
N PHE A 51 -1.80 -15.88 -13.59
CA PHE A 51 -2.10 -14.91 -14.64
C PHE A 51 -1.08 -13.75 -14.69
N PRO A 52 0.23 -14.00 -14.84
CA PRO A 52 1.26 -13.00 -14.61
C PRO A 52 1.26 -11.86 -15.65
N PHE A 53 0.82 -12.14 -16.89
CA PHE A 53 0.96 -11.20 -18.00
C PHE A 53 -0.24 -10.26 -18.17
N THR A 54 -1.45 -10.83 -18.17
CA THR A 54 -2.69 -10.07 -18.38
C THR A 54 -3.42 -9.74 -17.08
N GLY A 55 -3.08 -10.45 -16.00
CA GLY A 55 -3.91 -10.51 -14.81
C GLY A 55 -5.20 -11.31 -15.02
N GLY A 56 -6.00 -11.36 -13.96
CA GLY A 56 -7.30 -12.02 -13.91
C GLY A 56 -8.48 -11.15 -14.36
N GLY A 57 -8.23 -9.90 -14.75
CA GLY A 57 -9.24 -8.93 -15.17
C GLY A 57 -9.55 -7.88 -14.10
N LEU A 58 -10.17 -6.77 -14.51
CA LEU A 58 -10.55 -5.70 -13.59
C LEU A 58 -11.61 -6.18 -12.60
N ASN A 59 -11.46 -5.83 -11.32
CA ASN A 59 -12.36 -6.25 -10.24
C ASN A 59 -12.47 -7.79 -10.10
N SER A 60 -11.42 -8.52 -10.47
CA SER A 60 -11.40 -10.00 -10.42
C SER A 60 -11.05 -10.58 -9.06
N PHE A 61 -10.41 -9.79 -8.17
CA PHE A 61 -9.87 -10.28 -6.89
C PHE A 61 -10.90 -11.08 -6.09
N ALA A 62 -12.10 -10.51 -5.86
CA ALA A 62 -13.10 -11.12 -4.99
C ALA A 62 -13.54 -12.51 -5.48
N GLY A 63 -13.72 -12.65 -6.80
CA GLY A 63 -14.09 -13.92 -7.42
C GLY A 63 -12.93 -14.91 -7.39
N LEU A 64 -11.73 -14.48 -7.78
CA LEU A 64 -10.57 -15.37 -7.84
C LEU A 64 -10.17 -15.87 -6.46
N TYR A 65 -10.14 -14.99 -5.47
CA TYR A 65 -9.79 -15.37 -4.11
C TYR A 65 -10.83 -16.33 -3.50
N SER A 66 -12.12 -16.04 -3.67
CA SER A 66 -13.18 -16.88 -3.09
C SER A 66 -13.25 -18.25 -3.74
N GLN A 67 -13.06 -18.34 -5.06
CA GLN A 67 -13.17 -19.60 -5.79
C GLN A 67 -11.90 -20.45 -5.73
N TYR A 68 -10.72 -19.85 -5.85
CA TYR A 68 -9.45 -20.58 -6.00
C TYR A 68 -8.64 -20.70 -4.71
N ILE A 69 -8.84 -19.80 -3.73
CA ILE A 69 -8.15 -19.89 -2.44
C ILE A 69 -9.08 -20.46 -1.37
N LEU A 70 -10.29 -19.90 -1.23
CA LEU A 70 -11.22 -20.25 -0.15
C LEU A 70 -12.16 -21.41 -0.50
N ILE A 71 -12.41 -21.66 -1.79
CA ILE A 71 -13.33 -22.69 -2.29
C ILE A 71 -14.75 -22.48 -1.73
N ILE A 72 -15.22 -21.22 -1.74
CA ILE A 72 -16.55 -20.83 -1.27
C ILE A 72 -17.35 -20.17 -2.41
N PRO A 73 -18.70 -20.26 -2.39
CA PRO A 73 -19.55 -19.76 -3.47
C PRO A 73 -19.88 -18.26 -3.38
N HIS A 74 -19.41 -17.55 -2.36
CA HIS A 74 -19.71 -16.14 -2.12
C HIS A 74 -18.43 -15.32 -1.91
N PHE A 75 -18.49 -14.02 -2.25
CA PHE A 75 -17.35 -13.12 -2.06
C PHE A 75 -17.17 -12.79 -0.58
N LEU A 76 -16.05 -13.26 -0.01
CA LEU A 76 -15.69 -12.93 1.37
C LEU A 76 -14.83 -11.67 1.46
N PHE A 77 -13.87 -11.52 0.54
CA PHE A 77 -12.96 -10.38 0.48
C PHE A 77 -13.11 -9.65 -0.85
N ASN A 78 -13.05 -8.31 -0.81
CA ASN A 78 -13.23 -7.48 -2.01
C ASN A 78 -11.90 -7.12 -2.70
N TYR A 79 -10.81 -7.00 -1.95
CA TYR A 79 -9.47 -6.64 -2.45
C TYR A 79 -8.36 -7.20 -1.55
N SER A 80 -7.12 -7.18 -2.03
CA SER A 80 -5.97 -7.85 -1.37
C SER A 80 -5.38 -7.11 -0.16
N HIS A 81 -5.92 -5.95 0.23
CA HIS A 81 -5.29 -5.05 1.20
C HIS A 81 -3.82 -4.73 0.84
N ASN A 82 -3.57 -4.53 -0.45
CA ASN A 82 -2.32 -4.00 -0.97
C ASN A 82 -2.54 -3.58 -2.42
N LEU A 83 -2.47 -2.28 -2.70
CA LEU A 83 -2.73 -1.73 -4.03
C LEU A 83 -1.82 -2.37 -5.11
N PHE A 84 -0.56 -2.64 -4.79
CA PHE A 84 0.40 -3.17 -5.75
C PHE A 84 0.09 -4.62 -6.12
N LEU A 85 -0.30 -5.43 -5.13
CA LEU A 85 -0.76 -6.80 -5.37
C LEU A 85 -2.07 -6.83 -6.15
N ASP A 86 -2.98 -5.90 -5.85
CA ASP A 86 -4.26 -5.81 -6.55
C ASP A 86 -4.09 -5.41 -8.02
N VAL A 87 -3.25 -4.40 -8.31
CA VAL A 87 -2.89 -4.02 -9.69
C VAL A 87 -2.21 -5.18 -10.42
N ALA A 88 -1.26 -5.86 -9.78
CA ALA A 88 -0.58 -7.00 -10.39
C ALA A 88 -1.51 -8.18 -10.66
N LEU A 89 -2.45 -8.48 -9.75
CA LEU A 89 -3.41 -9.54 -9.95
C LEU A 89 -4.40 -9.21 -11.06
N GLN A 90 -4.94 -7.99 -11.07
CA GLN A 90 -6.01 -7.63 -12.00
C GLN A 90 -5.51 -7.37 -13.41
N GLN A 91 -4.34 -6.74 -13.56
CA GLN A 91 -3.84 -6.27 -14.85
C GLN A 91 -2.48 -6.86 -15.23
N GLY A 92 -1.91 -7.74 -14.40
CA GLY A 92 -0.62 -8.38 -14.63
C GLY A 92 0.58 -7.54 -14.16
N ILE A 93 1.74 -8.19 -14.08
CA ILE A 93 2.98 -7.58 -13.58
C ILE A 93 3.51 -6.49 -14.52
N PHE A 94 3.21 -6.58 -15.82
CA PHE A 94 3.58 -5.55 -16.79
C PHE A 94 2.84 -4.24 -16.53
N SER A 95 1.56 -4.30 -16.16
CA SER A 95 0.79 -3.11 -15.81
C SER A 95 1.35 -2.44 -14.57
N LEU A 96 1.74 -3.22 -13.56
CA LEU A 96 2.43 -2.70 -12.37
C LEU A 96 3.77 -2.02 -12.75
N ALA A 97 4.56 -2.66 -13.62
CA ALA A 97 5.85 -2.11 -14.07
C ALA A 97 5.68 -0.81 -14.88
N LEU A 98 4.72 -0.76 -15.79
CA LEU A 98 4.40 0.43 -16.57
C LEU A 98 3.91 1.58 -15.69
N TRP A 99 3.07 1.28 -14.71
CA TRP A 99 2.60 2.28 -13.75
C TRP A 99 3.76 2.85 -12.91
N GLY A 100 4.65 1.98 -12.43
CA GLY A 100 5.88 2.41 -11.75
C GLY A 100 6.80 3.26 -12.65
N LEU A 101 6.92 2.89 -13.93
CA LEU A 101 7.70 3.65 -14.91
C LEU A 101 7.10 5.05 -15.15
N ILE A 102 5.78 5.17 -15.28
CA ILE A 102 5.10 6.46 -15.45
C ILE A 102 5.40 7.36 -14.24
N ILE A 103 5.29 6.84 -13.02
CA ILE A 103 5.60 7.59 -11.79
C ILE A 103 7.07 8.03 -11.77
N TYR A 104 7.99 7.16 -12.15
CA TYR A 104 9.42 7.48 -12.20
C TYR A 104 9.74 8.58 -13.22
N LEU A 105 9.18 8.46 -14.44
CA LEU A 105 9.41 9.42 -15.52
C LEU A 105 8.79 10.79 -15.22
N THR A 106 7.59 10.83 -14.62
CA THR A 106 7.01 12.09 -14.20
C THR A 106 7.85 12.70 -13.08
N SER A 107 8.22 11.93 -12.06
CA SER A 107 9.03 12.43 -10.93
C SER A 107 10.38 13.00 -11.36
N SER A 108 11.08 12.33 -12.27
CA SER A 108 12.37 12.80 -12.81
C SER A 108 12.24 14.09 -13.64
N LYS A 109 11.15 14.23 -14.41
CA LYS A 109 10.88 15.49 -15.13
C LYS A 109 10.58 16.64 -14.19
N LEU A 110 9.85 16.41 -13.10
CA LEU A 110 9.59 17.44 -12.10
C LEU A 110 10.89 17.90 -11.46
N THR A 111 11.73 16.97 -11.00
CA THR A 111 12.99 17.34 -10.33
C THR A 111 13.92 18.09 -11.28
N ALA A 112 14.01 17.65 -12.55
CA ALA A 112 14.75 18.40 -13.58
C ALA A 112 14.18 19.82 -13.77
N ALA A 113 12.86 19.97 -13.80
CA ALA A 113 12.20 21.28 -13.92
C ALA A 113 12.46 22.17 -12.70
N LEU A 114 12.46 21.62 -11.49
CA LEU A 114 12.78 22.36 -10.26
C LEU A 114 14.24 22.83 -10.22
N LEU A 115 15.15 22.07 -10.83
CA LEU A 115 16.57 22.40 -10.92
C LEU A 115 16.87 23.40 -12.05
N SER A 116 16.11 23.38 -13.14
CA SER A 116 16.17 24.42 -14.18
C SER A 116 15.48 25.68 -13.67
N GLN A 117 16.26 26.70 -13.31
CA GLN A 117 15.81 27.95 -12.67
C GLN A 117 15.03 28.90 -13.62
N GLU A 118 14.12 28.36 -14.44
CA GLU A 118 13.30 29.13 -15.37
C GLU A 118 12.12 29.78 -14.63
N ASN A 119 12.29 31.07 -14.32
CA ASN A 119 11.42 31.87 -13.46
C ASN A 119 9.99 32.14 -14.02
N HIS A 120 9.66 31.65 -15.22
CA HIS A 120 8.42 31.99 -15.93
C HIS A 120 7.19 31.15 -15.54
N MET A 121 7.33 30.09 -14.72
CA MET A 121 6.27 29.08 -14.54
C MET A 121 5.87 28.84 -13.07
N ARG A 122 6.03 29.83 -12.18
CA ARG A 122 5.79 29.70 -10.71
C ARG A 122 4.43 29.10 -10.33
N GLY A 123 3.37 29.37 -11.13
CA GLY A 123 2.04 28.78 -10.93
C GLY A 123 1.98 27.27 -11.22
N HIS A 124 2.63 26.80 -12.28
CA HIS A 124 2.63 25.38 -12.66
C HIS A 124 3.39 24.52 -11.64
N TYR A 125 4.43 25.07 -11.01
CA TYR A 125 5.20 24.37 -9.98
C TYR A 125 4.38 24.07 -8.72
N LEU A 126 3.52 24.99 -8.27
CA LEU A 126 2.67 24.78 -7.10
C LEU A 126 1.61 23.69 -7.34
N PHE A 127 1.00 23.67 -8.53
CA PHE A 127 0.09 22.60 -8.91
C PHE A 127 0.80 21.26 -9.05
N ALA A 128 1.98 21.25 -9.66
CA ALA A 128 2.76 20.04 -9.79
C ALA A 128 3.10 19.45 -8.40
N THR A 129 3.67 20.23 -7.48
CA THR A 129 4.02 19.74 -6.14
C THR A 129 2.81 19.21 -5.36
N ALA A 130 1.63 19.81 -5.51
CA ALA A 130 0.38 19.29 -4.93
C ALA A 130 -0.04 17.94 -5.52
N ILE A 131 0.12 17.74 -6.83
CA ILE A 131 -0.13 16.45 -7.49
C ILE A 131 0.86 15.40 -6.98
N TYR A 132 2.16 15.73 -6.86
CA TYR A 132 3.16 14.78 -6.34
C TYR A 132 2.94 14.43 -4.88
N SER A 133 2.56 15.38 -4.03
CA SER A 133 2.25 15.05 -2.64
C SER A 133 1.06 14.10 -2.55
N SER A 134 -0.01 14.32 -3.34
CA SER A 134 -1.15 13.41 -3.42
C SER A 134 -0.77 12.01 -3.94
N LEU A 135 0.13 11.94 -4.92
CA LEU A 135 0.63 10.68 -5.47
C LEU A 135 1.44 9.92 -4.42
N ILE A 136 2.36 10.58 -3.70
CA ILE A 136 3.12 9.97 -2.61
C ILE A 136 2.17 9.47 -1.52
N THR A 137 1.16 10.26 -1.14
CA THR A 137 0.15 9.83 -0.16
C THR A 137 -0.57 8.57 -0.64
N MET A 138 -1.00 8.52 -1.91
CA MET A 138 -1.63 7.33 -2.49
C MET A 138 -0.69 6.11 -2.46
N LEU A 139 0.59 6.28 -2.81
CA LEU A 139 1.57 5.19 -2.79
C LEU A 139 1.79 4.64 -1.39
N VAL A 140 1.96 5.51 -0.40
CA VAL A 140 2.15 5.11 1.00
C VAL A 140 0.89 4.44 1.53
N TYR A 141 -0.28 5.02 1.26
CA TYR A 141 -1.55 4.45 1.68
C TYR A 141 -1.79 3.08 1.04
N GLY A 142 -1.46 2.91 -0.24
CA GLY A 142 -1.60 1.64 -0.96
C GLY A 142 -0.72 0.49 -0.46
N ILE A 143 0.31 0.77 0.36
CA ILE A 143 1.08 -0.27 1.07
C ILE A 143 0.34 -0.72 2.34
N ILE A 144 -0.38 0.19 2.99
CA ILE A 144 -0.94 0.03 4.34
C ILE A 144 -2.39 -0.46 4.31
N ASP A 145 -3.18 -0.03 3.33
CA ASP A 145 -4.61 -0.35 3.16
C ASP A 145 -4.90 -1.85 3.27
#